data_AF-A0A3D4EF70-F1
#
_entry.id   AF-A0A3D4EF70-F1
#
_cell.length_a   1.000
_cell.length_b   1.000
_cell.length_c   1.000
_cell.angle_alpha   90.00
_cell.angle_beta   90.00
_cell.angle_gamma   90.00
#
_symmetry.space_group_name_H-M   'P 1'
#
loop_
_entity.id
_entity.type
_entity.pdbx_description
1 polymer ?
#
loop_
_entity_poly.entity_id
_entity_poly.type
_entity_poly.pdbx_seq_one_letter_code
_entity_poly.pdbx_strand_id
1 'polypeptide(L)'
;MKNVFGYKDSTIEGMEYDGKRFITAGIPISLRDELYAAMEHETDMEFRSDKLMWATILGGAAFVGFVLALIKVVSAFGGSVADLIASQPLAFYGGIFCAVLWLGLKAFKSARKRSLANDGKVEAAAAALNAVKDRCDSALGVPYDRKKVDIFRLWYEQKSGKAAEPLSLEQEEMKIFREDDDLCISNNENLFVMPISGFTRYVLQKERADMFEWHKDVAYNEGEYSRYDIEFDGDDFYSCRCYALQYSEGLDEFEIVFAEYELPIFKEIVDVPVEEE
;
A
#
# COMPACT_ATOMS: atom_id res chain seq x y z
N MET A 1 -2.59 26.64 3.83
CA MET A 1 -1.48 25.68 3.94
C MET A 1 -1.50 24.77 2.73
N LYS A 2 -0.34 24.44 2.18
CA LYS A 2 -0.17 23.53 1.03
C LYS A 2 0.52 22.25 1.47
N ASN A 3 0.13 21.09 0.95
CA ASN A 3 0.87 19.87 1.22
C ASN A 3 2.15 19.86 0.35
N VAL A 4 3.33 19.63 0.92
CA VAL A 4 4.59 19.54 0.16
C VAL A 4 4.49 18.50 -0.96
N PHE A 5 3.86 17.37 -0.65
CA PHE A 5 3.58 16.28 -1.56
C PHE A 5 2.17 16.40 -2.18
N GLY A 6 1.72 17.64 -2.38
CA GLY A 6 0.45 18.00 -3.00
C GLY A 6 0.54 18.08 -4.52
N TYR A 7 -0.42 17.46 -5.20
CA TYR A 7 -0.53 17.44 -6.65
C TYR A 7 -1.88 18.03 -7.08
N LYS A 8 -1.79 19.10 -7.86
CA LYS A 8 -2.96 19.73 -8.46
C LYS A 8 -3.33 19.05 -9.77
N ASP A 9 -4.59 18.67 -9.86
CA ASP A 9 -5.24 18.03 -11.01
C ASP A 9 -4.63 16.64 -11.32
N SER A 10 -5.47 15.60 -11.31
CA SER A 10 -5.05 14.18 -11.41
C SER A 10 -4.54 13.75 -12.81
N THR A 11 -4.12 14.68 -13.66
CA THR A 11 -3.67 14.41 -15.03
C THR A 11 -2.18 14.69 -15.20
N ILE A 12 -1.47 13.70 -15.76
CA ILE A 12 0.00 13.63 -15.85
C ILE A 12 0.62 14.81 -16.65
N GLU A 13 -0.12 15.42 -17.57
CA GLU A 13 0.38 16.55 -18.38
C GLU A 13 0.30 17.88 -17.60
N GLY A 14 1.44 18.33 -17.08
CA GLY A 14 1.60 19.66 -16.49
C GLY A 14 1.52 19.72 -14.96
N MET A 15 1.70 18.59 -14.26
CA MET A 15 1.63 18.49 -12.79
C MET A 15 2.31 19.67 -12.09
N GLU A 16 1.47 20.52 -11.48
CA GLU A 16 1.88 21.57 -10.58
C GLU A 16 2.04 20.93 -9.20
N TYR A 17 3.30 20.70 -8.82
CA TYR A 17 3.69 20.07 -7.57
C TYR A 17 3.93 21.16 -6.50
N ASP A 18 3.18 21.14 -5.41
CA ASP A 18 3.19 22.22 -4.41
C ASP A 18 4.57 22.40 -3.77
N GLY A 19 5.27 21.29 -3.50
CA GLY A 19 6.63 21.28 -2.97
C GLY A 19 7.75 21.45 -3.99
N LYS A 20 7.46 21.85 -5.25
CA LYS A 20 8.47 21.88 -6.33
C LYS A 20 9.71 22.70 -6.01
N ARG A 21 9.54 23.74 -5.21
CA ARG A 21 10.64 24.60 -4.75
C ARG A 21 11.66 23.88 -3.86
N PHE A 22 11.25 22.81 -3.18
CA PHE A 22 12.10 22.04 -2.29
C PHE A 22 12.90 20.95 -3.04
N ILE A 23 12.63 20.73 -4.33
CA ILE A 23 13.38 19.77 -5.14
C ILE A 23 14.78 20.35 -5.43
N THR A 24 15.82 19.71 -4.90
CA THR A 24 17.21 20.10 -5.13
C THR A 24 17.93 19.18 -6.11
N ALA A 25 17.48 17.93 -6.23
CA ALA A 25 18.00 16.96 -7.18
C ALA A 25 16.89 16.06 -7.72
N GLY A 26 17.09 15.55 -8.94
CA GLY A 26 16.22 14.57 -9.59
C GLY A 26 17.04 13.56 -10.37
N ILE A 27 16.55 12.33 -10.48
CA ILE A 27 17.23 11.28 -11.24
C ILE A 27 17.23 11.59 -12.75
N PRO A 28 18.23 11.10 -13.51
CA PRO A 28 18.22 11.21 -14.97
C PRO A 28 17.02 10.52 -15.60
N ILE A 29 16.51 11.07 -16.72
CA ILE A 29 15.36 10.53 -17.45
C ILE A 29 15.52 9.03 -17.75
N SER A 30 16.71 8.59 -18.17
CA SER A 30 16.98 7.18 -18.46
C SER A 30 16.81 6.27 -17.25
N LEU A 31 17.14 6.75 -16.05
CA LEU A 31 16.99 6.00 -14.81
C LEU A 31 15.54 6.02 -14.32
N ARG A 32 14.82 7.12 -14.54
CA ARG A 32 13.38 7.20 -14.27
C ARG A 32 12.59 6.23 -15.15
N ASP A 33 12.89 6.17 -16.44
CA ASP A 33 12.22 5.24 -17.36
C ASP A 33 12.50 3.77 -16.96
N GLU A 34 13.73 3.49 -16.48
CA GLU A 34 14.08 2.17 -15.94
C GLU A 34 13.33 1.85 -14.63
N LEU A 35 13.20 2.83 -13.72
CA LEU A 35 12.43 2.70 -12.49
C LEU A 35 10.97 2.37 -12.78
N TYR A 36 10.31 3.12 -13.66
CA TYR A 36 8.92 2.88 -14.02
C TYR A 36 8.72 1.52 -14.71
N ALA A 37 9.64 1.13 -15.61
CA ALA A 37 9.59 -0.19 -16.23
C ALA A 37 9.74 -1.32 -15.19
N ALA A 38 10.59 -1.14 -14.19
CA ALA A 38 10.77 -2.10 -13.10
C ALA A 38 9.54 -2.16 -12.18
N MET A 39 8.92 -1.01 -11.85
CA MET A 39 7.68 -0.95 -11.08
C MET A 39 6.54 -1.65 -11.82
N GLU A 40 6.33 -1.33 -13.11
CA GLU A 40 5.29 -1.97 -13.92
C GLU A 40 5.48 -3.49 -14.01
N HIS A 41 6.73 -3.94 -14.17
CA HIS A 41 7.03 -5.36 -14.23
C HIS A 41 6.72 -6.07 -12.91
N GLU A 42 7.07 -5.47 -11.79
CA GLU A 42 6.83 -6.02 -10.47
C GLU A 42 5.32 -6.08 -10.16
N THR A 43 4.57 -5.00 -10.42
CA THR A 43 3.12 -4.96 -10.25
C THR A 43 2.39 -5.96 -11.15
N ASP A 44 2.81 -6.15 -12.42
CA ASP A 44 2.21 -7.19 -13.29
C ASP A 44 2.49 -8.60 -12.75
N MET A 45 3.67 -8.82 -12.16
CA MET A 45 4.03 -10.10 -11.55
C MET A 45 3.23 -10.39 -10.28
N GLU A 46 3.04 -9.40 -9.41
CA GLU A 46 2.18 -9.50 -8.22
C GLU A 46 0.72 -9.72 -8.61
N PHE A 47 0.20 -8.92 -9.55
CA PHE A 47 -1.18 -9.05 -10.02
C PHE A 47 -1.47 -10.42 -10.65
N ARG A 48 -0.49 -11.01 -11.35
CA ARG A 48 -0.59 -12.38 -11.88
C ARG A 48 -0.59 -13.44 -10.77
N SER A 49 -0.01 -13.14 -9.62
CA SER A 49 -0.07 -13.98 -8.42
C SER A 49 -1.45 -13.94 -7.77
N ASP A 50 -2.04 -12.74 -7.65
CA ASP A 50 -3.29 -12.50 -6.91
C ASP A 50 -4.58 -12.81 -7.69
N LYS A 51 -4.49 -12.94 -9.02
CA LYS A 51 -5.59 -13.29 -9.93
C LYS A 51 -6.22 -14.68 -9.77
N LEU A 52 -6.17 -15.26 -8.57
CA LEU A 52 -6.91 -16.44 -8.16
C LEU A 52 -8.24 -16.11 -7.46
N MET A 53 -8.64 -14.83 -7.37
CA MET A 53 -9.93 -14.40 -6.79
C MET A 53 -11.15 -15.10 -7.41
N TRP A 54 -11.24 -15.16 -8.74
CA TRP A 54 -12.34 -15.89 -9.41
C TRP A 54 -12.36 -17.36 -9.00
N ALA A 55 -11.19 -17.98 -8.81
CA ALA A 55 -11.06 -19.34 -8.32
C ALA A 55 -11.37 -19.44 -6.81
N THR A 56 -11.26 -18.35 -6.03
CA THR A 56 -11.73 -18.27 -4.64
C THR A 56 -13.25 -18.29 -4.61
N ILE A 57 -13.88 -17.39 -5.37
CA ILE A 57 -15.34 -17.23 -5.43
C ILE A 57 -15.99 -18.52 -5.95
N LEU A 58 -15.49 -19.05 -7.07
CA LEU A 58 -15.98 -20.30 -7.65
C LEU A 58 -15.74 -21.50 -6.72
N GLY A 59 -14.58 -21.53 -6.06
CA GLY A 59 -14.26 -22.56 -5.06
C GLY A 59 -15.18 -22.50 -3.84
N GLY A 60 -15.51 -21.30 -3.35
CA GLY A 60 -16.46 -21.08 -2.26
C GLY A 60 -17.87 -21.52 -2.62
N ALA A 61 -18.35 -21.13 -3.81
CA ALA A 61 -19.65 -21.56 -4.33
C ALA A 61 -19.73 -23.10 -4.49
N ALA A 62 -18.66 -23.72 -5.01
CA ALA A 62 -18.57 -25.17 -5.11
C ALA A 62 -18.57 -25.86 -3.73
N PHE A 63 -17.88 -25.30 -2.74
CA PHE A 63 -17.90 -25.81 -1.37
C PHE A 63 -19.28 -25.72 -0.73
N VAL A 64 -19.96 -24.57 -0.84
CA VAL A 64 -21.34 -24.41 -0.34
C VAL A 64 -22.29 -25.40 -1.01
N GLY A 65 -22.19 -25.55 -2.34
CA GLY A 65 -22.96 -26.54 -3.09
C GLY A 65 -22.73 -27.97 -2.61
N PHE A 66 -21.48 -28.33 -2.32
CA PHE A 66 -21.13 -29.63 -1.73
C PHE A 66 -21.73 -29.82 -0.33
N VAL A 67 -21.65 -28.82 0.56
CA VAL A 67 -22.21 -28.91 1.92
C VAL A 67 -23.73 -29.06 1.88
N LEU A 68 -24.42 -28.30 1.04
CA LEU A 68 -25.88 -28.40 0.87
C LEU A 68 -26.29 -29.78 0.32
N ALA A 69 -25.55 -30.30 -0.65
CA ALA A 69 -25.73 -31.65 -1.17
C ALA A 69 -25.51 -32.72 -0.08
N LEU A 70 -24.47 -32.57 0.72
CA LEU A 70 -24.14 -33.48 1.81
C LEU A 70 -25.24 -33.50 2.88
N ILE A 71 -25.78 -32.34 3.28
CA ILE A 71 -26.90 -32.24 4.23
C ILE A 71 -28.12 -33.01 3.71
N LYS A 72 -28.48 -32.80 2.44
CA LYS A 72 -29.61 -33.52 1.82
C LYS A 72 -29.37 -35.03 1.77
N VAL A 73 -28.19 -35.46 1.35
CA VAL A 73 -27.81 -36.88 1.31
C VAL A 73 -27.84 -37.50 2.71
N VAL A 74 -27.29 -36.85 3.73
CA VAL A 74 -27.30 -37.35 5.12
C VAL A 74 -28.72 -37.42 5.68
N SER A 75 -29.55 -36.40 5.44
CA SER A 75 -30.94 -36.36 5.90
C SER A 75 -31.84 -37.45 5.27
N ALA A 76 -31.49 -37.92 4.07
CA ALA A 76 -32.20 -38.96 3.34
C ALA A 76 -31.57 -40.36 3.52
N PHE A 77 -30.52 -40.49 4.33
CA PHE A 77 -29.77 -41.74 4.44
C PHE A 77 -30.50 -42.77 5.30
N GLY A 78 -31.13 -43.74 4.62
CA GLY A 78 -31.84 -44.86 5.24
C GLY A 78 -31.05 -46.17 5.34
N GLY A 79 -29.77 -46.19 4.95
CA GLY A 79 -28.86 -47.35 5.12
C GLY A 79 -28.22 -47.90 3.84
N SER A 80 -28.80 -47.69 2.66
CA SER A 80 -28.21 -48.09 1.37
C SER A 80 -27.89 -46.89 0.48
N VAL A 81 -26.72 -46.94 -0.18
CA VAL A 81 -26.29 -45.93 -1.15
C VAL A 81 -27.17 -45.96 -2.41
N ALA A 82 -27.71 -47.13 -2.79
CA ALA A 82 -28.63 -47.24 -3.91
C ALA A 82 -29.94 -46.45 -3.66
N ASP A 83 -30.43 -46.47 -2.43
CA ASP A 83 -31.65 -45.76 -2.03
C ASP A 83 -31.42 -44.24 -1.99
N LEU A 84 -30.21 -43.79 -1.67
CA LEU A 84 -29.82 -42.38 -1.77
C LEU A 84 -29.78 -41.88 -3.22
N ILE A 85 -29.20 -42.67 -4.12
CA ILE A 85 -29.11 -42.30 -5.53
C ILE A 85 -30.52 -42.27 -6.15
N ALA A 86 -31.39 -43.19 -5.77
CA ALA A 86 -32.77 -43.21 -6.24
C ALA A 86 -33.62 -42.06 -5.68
N SER A 87 -33.45 -41.71 -4.40
CA SER A 87 -34.25 -40.69 -3.73
C SER A 87 -33.76 -39.25 -3.97
N GLN A 88 -32.44 -39.05 -4.10
CA GLN A 88 -31.81 -37.72 -4.25
C GLN A 88 -30.66 -37.72 -5.28
N PRO A 89 -30.91 -38.12 -6.54
CA PRO A 89 -29.86 -38.26 -7.56
C PRO A 89 -29.12 -36.94 -7.83
N LEU A 90 -29.86 -35.82 -7.88
CA LEU A 90 -29.27 -34.50 -8.10
C LEU A 90 -28.34 -34.06 -6.97
N ALA A 91 -28.72 -34.33 -5.72
CA ALA A 91 -27.87 -34.00 -4.58
C ALA A 91 -26.61 -34.88 -4.56
N PHE A 92 -26.75 -36.18 -4.87
CA PHE A 92 -25.62 -37.10 -4.88
C PHE A 92 -24.59 -36.76 -5.96
N TYR A 93 -25.00 -36.71 -7.24
CA TYR A 93 -24.06 -36.41 -8.34
C TYR A 93 -23.61 -34.95 -8.36
N GLY A 94 -24.50 -34.01 -8.02
CA GLY A 94 -24.16 -32.60 -7.87
C GLY A 94 -23.15 -32.37 -6.75
N GLY A 95 -23.31 -33.05 -5.60
CA GLY A 95 -22.35 -33.02 -4.51
C GLY A 95 -20.96 -33.51 -4.90
N ILE A 96 -20.88 -34.64 -5.62
CA ILE A 96 -19.60 -35.16 -6.13
C ILE A 96 -18.94 -34.15 -7.09
N PHE A 97 -19.70 -33.59 -8.03
CA PHE A 97 -19.17 -32.58 -8.95
C PHE A 97 -18.64 -31.34 -8.22
N CYS A 98 -19.42 -30.82 -7.27
CA CYS A 98 -19.02 -29.69 -6.42
C CYS A 98 -17.75 -29.99 -5.59
N ALA A 99 -17.64 -31.21 -5.04
CA ALA A 99 -16.44 -31.63 -4.29
C ALA A 99 -15.19 -31.70 -5.18
N VAL A 100 -15.32 -32.30 -6.38
CA VAL A 100 -14.22 -32.39 -7.35
C VAL A 100 -13.80 -31.01 -7.84
N LEU A 101 -14.76 -30.13 -8.15
CA LEU A 101 -14.48 -28.76 -8.57
C LEU A 101 -13.77 -27.96 -7.47
N TRP A 102 -14.26 -28.05 -6.23
CA TRP A 102 -13.63 -27.39 -5.08
C TRP A 102 -12.19 -27.87 -4.85
N LEU A 103 -11.98 -29.19 -4.80
CA LEU A 103 -10.65 -29.78 -4.61
C LEU A 103 -9.70 -29.46 -5.77
N GLY A 104 -10.20 -29.49 -7.01
CA GLY A 104 -9.45 -29.14 -8.21
C GLY A 104 -8.99 -27.68 -8.20
N LEU A 105 -9.88 -26.75 -7.84
CA LEU A 105 -9.54 -25.33 -7.70
C LEU A 105 -8.55 -25.08 -6.56
N LYS A 106 -8.69 -25.78 -5.42
CA LYS A 106 -7.76 -25.69 -4.29
C LYS A 106 -6.37 -26.22 -4.69
N ALA A 107 -6.31 -27.36 -5.38
CA ALA A 107 -5.06 -27.93 -5.90
C ALA A 107 -4.41 -27.03 -6.95
N PHE A 108 -5.19 -26.46 -7.88
CA PHE A 108 -4.72 -25.51 -8.88
C PHE A 108 -4.11 -24.25 -8.24
N LYS A 109 -4.80 -23.65 -7.25
CA LYS A 109 -4.28 -22.52 -6.46
C LYS A 109 -2.97 -22.86 -5.76
N SER A 110 -2.93 -24.00 -5.07
CA SER A 110 -1.72 -24.43 -4.36
C SER A 110 -0.56 -24.72 -5.32
N ALA A 111 -0.82 -25.37 -6.46
CA ALA A 111 0.18 -25.67 -7.47
C ALA A 111 0.70 -24.40 -8.14
N ARG A 112 -0.18 -23.42 -8.42
CA ARG A 112 0.22 -22.15 -9.05
C ARG A 112 0.96 -21.24 -8.09
N LYS A 113 0.51 -21.11 -6.84
CA LYS A 113 1.25 -20.42 -5.77
C LYS A 113 2.64 -21.04 -5.58
N ARG A 114 2.73 -22.38 -5.58
CA ARG A 114 4.00 -23.10 -5.49
C ARG A 114 4.86 -22.96 -6.73
N SER A 115 4.29 -22.91 -7.94
CA SER A 115 5.02 -22.66 -9.18
C SER A 115 5.58 -21.25 -9.23
N LEU A 116 4.83 -20.25 -8.78
CA LEU A 116 5.29 -18.86 -8.73
C LEU A 116 6.42 -18.69 -7.71
N ALA A 117 6.27 -19.28 -6.52
CA ALA A 117 7.32 -19.31 -5.51
C ALA A 117 8.56 -20.13 -5.92
N ASN A 118 8.37 -21.24 -6.65
CA ASN A 118 9.49 -22.08 -7.11
C ASN A 118 10.22 -21.48 -8.32
N ASP A 119 9.54 -20.70 -9.15
CA ASP A 119 10.14 -20.07 -10.33
C ASP A 119 11.00 -18.85 -9.96
N GLY A 120 10.92 -18.36 -8.72
CA GLY A 120 11.72 -17.23 -8.23
C GLY A 120 11.44 -15.91 -8.95
N LYS A 121 10.40 -15.85 -9.81
CA LYS A 121 10.18 -14.72 -10.73
C LYS A 121 9.64 -13.50 -10.03
N VAL A 122 8.84 -13.69 -8.98
CA VAL A 122 8.33 -12.58 -8.15
C VAL A 122 9.48 -12.01 -7.33
N GLU A 123 10.26 -12.87 -6.67
CA GLU A 123 11.44 -12.43 -5.92
C GLU A 123 12.50 -11.77 -6.83
N ALA A 124 12.68 -12.29 -8.04
CA ALA A 124 13.60 -11.70 -9.02
C ALA A 124 13.11 -10.32 -9.53
N ALA A 125 11.81 -10.15 -9.75
CA ALA A 125 11.24 -8.86 -10.13
C ALA A 125 11.39 -7.83 -9.00
N ALA A 126 11.06 -8.22 -7.76
CA ALA A 126 11.25 -7.39 -6.58
C ALA A 126 12.74 -7.03 -6.36
N ALA A 127 13.65 -7.99 -6.53
CA ALA A 127 15.09 -7.75 -6.43
C ALA A 127 15.60 -6.80 -7.54
N ALA A 128 15.07 -6.93 -8.77
CA ALA A 128 15.41 -6.03 -9.86
C ALA A 128 14.92 -4.60 -9.59
N LEU A 129 13.69 -4.43 -9.10
CA LEU A 129 13.16 -3.14 -8.68
C LEU A 129 14.01 -2.52 -7.56
N ASN A 130 14.36 -3.29 -6.54
CA ASN A 130 15.21 -2.82 -5.45
C ASN A 130 16.60 -2.39 -5.94
N ALA A 131 17.20 -3.13 -6.87
CA ALA A 131 18.48 -2.73 -7.48
C ALA A 131 18.38 -1.43 -8.31
N VAL A 132 17.21 -1.13 -8.88
CA VAL A 132 16.97 0.17 -9.55
C VAL A 132 16.80 1.27 -8.51
N LYS A 133 16.02 1.04 -7.45
CA LYS A 133 15.84 1.97 -6.33
C LYS A 133 17.18 2.33 -5.67
N ASP A 134 18.07 1.36 -5.45
CA ASP A 134 19.41 1.62 -4.89
C ASP A 134 20.28 2.52 -5.80
N ARG A 135 20.13 2.39 -7.13
CA ARG A 135 20.81 3.28 -8.08
C ARG A 135 20.19 4.67 -8.07
N CYS A 136 18.87 4.79 -7.91
CA CYS A 136 18.21 6.08 -7.71
C CYS A 136 18.71 6.77 -6.44
N ASP A 137 18.73 6.06 -5.32
CA ASP A 137 19.26 6.55 -4.04
C ASP A 137 20.70 7.05 -4.21
N SER A 138 21.54 6.27 -4.89
CA SER A 138 22.93 6.65 -5.19
C SER A 138 23.03 7.91 -6.06
N ALA A 139 22.15 8.04 -7.07
CA ALA A 139 22.12 9.20 -7.96
C ALA A 139 21.63 10.48 -7.25
N LEU A 140 20.77 10.32 -6.25
CA LEU A 140 20.23 11.41 -5.43
C LEU A 140 21.10 11.73 -4.20
N GLY A 141 22.15 10.94 -3.94
CA GLY A 141 23.01 11.14 -2.77
C GLY A 141 22.36 10.71 -1.45
N VAL A 142 21.35 9.85 -1.48
CA VAL A 142 20.68 9.37 -0.27
C VAL A 142 21.65 8.48 0.52
N PRO A 143 21.90 8.75 1.81
CA PRO A 143 22.86 8.00 2.62
C PRO A 143 22.36 6.60 2.94
N TYR A 144 23.26 5.63 3.12
CA TYR A 144 22.89 4.22 3.32
C TYR A 144 22.02 3.99 4.58
N ASP A 145 22.28 4.74 5.65
CA ASP A 145 21.61 4.67 6.96
C ASP A 145 20.29 5.46 7.04
N ARG A 146 19.76 5.91 5.89
CA ARG A 146 18.44 6.56 5.81
C ARG A 146 17.35 5.75 6.52
N LYS A 147 16.34 6.45 7.03
CA LYS A 147 15.11 5.82 7.54
C LYS A 147 14.05 5.79 6.44
N LYS A 148 13.17 4.79 6.49
CA LYS A 148 11.99 4.68 5.63
C LYS A 148 10.77 5.14 6.41
N VAL A 149 9.96 6.01 5.83
CA VAL A 149 8.79 6.60 6.46
C VAL A 149 7.59 6.59 5.52
N ASP A 150 6.40 6.44 6.10
CA ASP A 150 5.13 6.52 5.41
C ASP A 150 4.60 7.96 5.39
N ILE A 151 4.65 8.57 4.21
CA ILE A 151 4.22 9.94 3.95
C ILE A 151 3.00 9.90 3.03
N PHE A 152 2.05 10.80 3.25
CA PHE A 152 0.84 10.90 2.45
C PHE A 152 0.94 11.98 1.38
N ARG A 153 0.75 11.59 0.12
CA ARG A 153 0.56 12.47 -1.03
C ARG A 153 -0.89 12.90 -1.12
N LEU A 154 -1.11 14.20 -1.32
CA LEU A 154 -2.45 14.76 -1.47
C LEU A 154 -2.72 15.08 -2.93
N TRP A 155 -3.70 14.41 -3.53
CA TRP A 155 -4.26 14.80 -4.82
C TRP A 155 -5.46 15.69 -4.60
N TYR A 156 -5.53 16.81 -5.31
CA TYR A 156 -6.67 17.73 -5.19
C TYR A 156 -7.02 18.38 -6.52
N GLU A 157 -8.29 18.74 -6.68
CA GLU A 157 -8.76 19.55 -7.79
C GLU A 157 -8.88 21.02 -7.34
N GLN A 158 -8.41 21.95 -8.16
CA GLN A 158 -8.58 23.38 -7.89
C GLN A 158 -9.16 24.12 -9.09
N LYS A 159 -10.49 24.31 -9.06
CA LYS A 159 -11.22 25.13 -10.03
C LYS A 159 -11.02 26.63 -9.73
N SER A 160 -10.91 27.45 -10.78
CA SER A 160 -10.73 28.91 -10.65
C SER A 160 -11.79 29.53 -9.73
N GLY A 161 -11.32 30.26 -8.70
CA GLY A 161 -12.19 30.93 -7.72
C GLY A 161 -12.82 30.03 -6.66
N LYS A 162 -12.48 28.73 -6.61
CA LYS A 162 -12.93 27.80 -5.57
C LYS A 162 -11.77 27.36 -4.68
N ALA A 163 -12.11 26.92 -3.46
CA ALA A 163 -11.17 26.23 -2.60
C ALA A 163 -10.71 24.91 -3.25
N ALA A 164 -9.51 24.45 -2.90
CA ALA A 164 -9.05 23.13 -3.31
C ALA A 164 -9.94 22.05 -2.68
N GLU A 165 -10.38 21.10 -3.49
CA GLU A 165 -11.17 19.94 -3.05
C GLU A 165 -10.28 18.70 -3.07
N PRO A 166 -10.07 18.02 -1.93
CA PRO A 166 -9.24 16.82 -1.88
C PRO A 166 -9.89 15.69 -2.70
N LEU A 167 -9.09 15.01 -3.51
CA LEU A 167 -9.50 13.88 -4.34
C LEU A 167 -9.08 12.56 -3.71
N SER A 168 -7.80 12.44 -3.36
CA SER A 168 -7.26 11.26 -2.69
C SER A 168 -6.08 11.64 -1.79
N LEU A 169 -5.91 10.85 -0.74
CA LEU A 169 -4.73 10.87 0.11
C LEU A 169 -4.09 9.49 -0.03
N GLU A 170 -2.88 9.44 -0.57
CA GLU A 170 -2.20 8.21 -0.94
C GLU A 170 -0.90 8.06 -0.17
N GLN A 171 -0.76 6.96 0.54
CA GLN A 171 0.47 6.61 1.24
C GLN A 171 1.59 6.28 0.23
N GLU A 172 2.80 6.72 0.55
CA GLU A 172 4.03 6.35 -0.15
C GLU A 172 5.17 6.13 0.85
N GLU A 173 5.91 5.03 0.69
CA GLU A 173 7.16 4.79 1.44
C GLU A 173 8.30 5.67 0.89
N MET A 174 8.66 6.70 1.65
CA MET A 174 9.75 7.63 1.34
C MET A 174 10.98 7.39 2.23
N LYS A 175 12.11 7.97 1.84
CA LYS A 175 13.35 7.96 2.61
C LYS A 175 13.53 9.30 3.30
N ILE A 176 13.90 9.30 4.57
CA ILE A 176 14.13 10.50 5.37
C ILE A 176 15.51 10.45 6.02
N PHE A 177 16.20 11.58 6.02
CA PHE A 177 17.49 11.75 6.67
C PHE A 177 17.76 13.22 6.95
N ARG A 178 18.78 13.47 7.77
CA ARG A 178 19.28 14.81 8.07
C ARG A 178 20.59 15.03 7.31
N GLU A 179 20.71 16.16 6.64
CA GLU A 179 21.98 16.66 6.12
C GLU A 179 22.20 18.06 6.70
N ASP A 180 23.24 18.22 7.53
CA ASP A 180 23.53 19.45 8.27
C ASP A 180 22.31 20.02 9.04
N ASP A 181 21.76 21.16 8.61
CA ASP A 181 20.58 21.81 9.21
C ASP A 181 19.33 21.68 8.34
N ASP A 182 19.32 20.72 7.42
CA ASP A 182 18.21 20.44 6.52
C ASP A 182 17.55 19.09 6.80
N LEU A 183 16.23 19.05 6.63
CA LEU A 183 15.45 17.83 6.49
C LEU A 183 15.47 17.40 5.02
N CYS A 184 15.93 16.19 4.77
CA CYS A 184 15.99 15.61 3.43
C CYS A 184 14.98 14.46 3.30
N ILE A 185 14.15 14.50 2.26
CA ILE A 185 13.19 13.44 1.94
C ILE A 185 13.38 13.01 0.48
N SER A 186 13.32 11.72 0.18
CA SER A 186 13.37 11.22 -1.18
C SER A 186 12.27 10.21 -1.50
N ASN A 187 11.69 10.33 -2.69
CA ASN A 187 10.69 9.43 -3.25
C ASN A 187 11.25 8.55 -4.39
N ASN A 188 12.55 8.23 -4.38
CA ASN A 188 13.31 7.55 -5.45
C ASN A 188 13.44 8.32 -6.77
N GLU A 189 12.69 9.40 -6.98
CA GLU A 189 12.80 10.23 -8.18
C GLU A 189 13.46 11.57 -7.91
N ASN A 190 13.07 12.19 -6.80
CA ASN A 190 13.51 13.52 -6.40
C ASN A 190 14.06 13.51 -4.97
N LEU A 191 14.94 14.47 -4.70
CA LEU A 191 15.39 14.82 -3.36
C LEU A 191 14.76 16.17 -2.99
N PHE A 192 14.00 16.16 -1.88
CA PHE A 192 13.39 17.33 -1.27
C PHE A 192 14.24 17.76 -0.09
N VAL A 193 14.62 19.03 -0.04
CA VAL A 193 15.45 19.59 1.03
C VAL A 193 14.76 20.83 1.60
N MET A 194 14.56 20.83 2.92
CA MET A 194 13.90 21.90 3.65
C MET A 194 14.71 22.26 4.90
N PRO A 195 15.11 23.54 5.07
CA PRO A 195 15.78 24.00 6.28
C PRO A 195 14.98 23.71 7.54
N ILE A 196 15.60 23.09 8.53
CA ILE A 196 14.92 22.69 9.77
C ILE A 196 14.31 23.90 10.48
N SER A 197 14.94 25.07 10.37
CA SER A 197 14.46 26.34 10.93
C SER A 197 13.09 26.79 10.44
N GLY A 198 12.62 26.28 9.30
CA GLY A 198 11.28 26.61 8.78
C GLY A 198 10.16 25.79 9.42
N PHE A 199 10.46 24.67 10.08
CA PHE A 199 9.43 23.88 10.75
C PHE A 199 8.97 24.54 12.05
N THR A 200 7.66 24.48 12.30
CA THR A 200 7.04 25.22 13.41
C THR A 200 6.39 24.32 14.46
N ARG A 201 5.68 23.28 14.03
CA ARG A 201 4.97 22.34 14.92
C ARG A 201 4.48 21.10 14.19
N TYR A 202 4.22 20.05 14.96
CA TYR A 202 3.41 18.90 14.57
C TYR A 202 1.97 19.11 15.02
N VAL A 203 1.01 18.85 14.14
CA VAL A 203 -0.43 18.88 14.48
C VAL A 203 -1.03 17.50 14.25
N LEU A 204 -1.52 16.86 15.32
CA LEU A 204 -2.22 15.58 15.24
C LEU A 204 -3.61 15.80 14.65
N GLN A 205 -3.84 15.24 13.46
CA GLN A 205 -5.11 15.36 12.75
C GLN A 205 -6.21 14.56 13.45
N LYS A 206 -7.44 15.11 13.45
CA LYS A 206 -8.62 14.41 14.01
C LYS A 206 -9.04 13.22 13.15
N GLU A 207 -9.03 13.41 11.85
CA GLU A 207 -9.40 12.38 10.88
C GLU A 207 -8.27 11.36 10.73
N ARG A 208 -8.65 10.11 10.49
CA ARG A 208 -7.72 9.03 10.16
C ARG A 208 -7.50 9.01 8.65
N ALA A 209 -6.31 8.57 8.23
CA ALA A 209 -6.03 8.29 6.83
C ALA A 209 -6.01 6.79 6.60
N ASP A 210 -6.54 6.40 5.44
CA ASP A 210 -6.51 5.02 4.97
C ASP A 210 -5.20 4.76 4.21
N MET A 211 -4.70 3.55 4.39
CA MET A 211 -3.42 3.03 3.93
C MET A 211 -3.70 1.70 3.25
N PHE A 212 -3.24 1.56 2.01
CA PHE A 212 -3.46 0.35 1.20
C PHE A 212 -2.43 -0.73 1.51
N GLU A 213 -1.26 -0.35 2.01
CA GLU A 213 -0.13 -1.24 2.18
C GLU A 213 0.55 -1.03 3.53
N TRP A 214 1.08 -2.11 4.08
CA TRP A 214 1.89 -2.08 5.28
C TRP A 214 3.36 -2.22 4.91
N HIS A 215 4.11 -1.12 4.97
CA HIS A 215 5.52 -1.08 4.56
C HIS A 215 6.52 -1.46 5.65
N LYS A 216 6.07 -1.92 6.84
CA LYS A 216 6.96 -2.22 7.97
C LYS A 216 7.21 -3.71 8.14
N ASP A 217 8.43 -4.03 8.59
CA ASP A 217 8.84 -5.42 8.84
C ASP A 217 8.08 -6.09 9.99
N VAL A 218 7.66 -5.31 10.99
CA VAL A 218 6.86 -5.77 12.12
C VAL A 218 5.39 -5.50 11.82
N ALA A 219 4.52 -6.47 12.10
CA ALA A 219 3.09 -6.32 11.88
C ALA A 219 2.50 -5.14 12.67
N TYR A 220 1.48 -4.48 12.11
CA TYR A 220 0.85 -3.29 12.68
C TYR A 220 0.32 -3.47 14.12
N ASN A 221 -0.07 -4.69 14.49
CA ASN A 221 -0.62 -5.03 15.80
C ASN A 221 0.42 -5.66 16.75
N GLU A 222 1.70 -5.66 16.37
CA GLU A 222 2.80 -6.21 17.14
C GLU A 222 3.84 -5.14 17.49
N GLY A 223 4.69 -5.44 18.49
CA GLY A 223 5.84 -4.62 18.84
C GLY A 223 5.48 -3.17 19.13
N GLU A 224 6.26 -2.25 18.55
CA GLU A 224 6.10 -0.81 18.74
C GLU A 224 4.84 -0.22 18.10
N TYR A 225 4.26 -0.91 17.10
CA TYR A 225 3.10 -0.41 16.37
C TYR A 225 1.78 -0.62 17.10
N SER A 226 1.72 -1.63 18.00
CA SER A 226 0.54 -1.97 18.79
C SER A 226 -0.06 -0.81 19.64
N ARG A 227 0.71 0.26 19.88
CA ARG A 227 0.26 1.43 20.67
C ARG A 227 -0.49 2.49 19.85
N TYR A 228 -0.46 2.41 18.52
CA TYR A 228 -1.01 3.44 17.63
C TYR A 228 -2.44 3.16 17.16
N ASP A 229 -3.11 2.20 17.79
CA ASP A 229 -4.53 1.86 17.55
C ASP A 229 -4.86 1.66 16.06
N ILE A 230 -3.93 1.10 15.28
CA ILE A 230 -4.08 0.92 13.83
C ILE A 230 -5.21 -0.09 13.57
N GLU A 231 -6.21 0.33 12.79
CA GLU A 231 -7.36 -0.51 12.44
C GLU A 231 -7.10 -1.21 11.10
N PHE A 232 -7.59 -2.44 10.95
CA PHE A 232 -7.60 -3.18 9.69
C PHE A 232 -9.03 -3.66 9.42
N ASP A 233 -9.62 -3.20 8.32
CA ASP A 233 -11.05 -3.40 8.05
C ASP A 233 -11.40 -4.76 7.41
N GLY A 234 -10.38 -5.53 7.01
CA GLY A 234 -10.56 -6.84 6.39
C GLY A 234 -10.80 -6.80 4.87
N ASP A 235 -10.96 -5.61 4.28
CA ASP A 235 -10.97 -5.35 2.84
C ASP A 235 -9.60 -4.82 2.34
N ASP A 236 -8.54 -5.18 3.08
CA ASP A 236 -7.12 -4.85 2.85
C ASP A 236 -6.71 -3.39 3.14
N PHE A 237 -7.54 -2.63 3.87
CA PHE A 237 -7.17 -1.26 4.29
C PHE A 237 -6.73 -1.21 5.75
N TYR A 238 -5.65 -0.48 5.98
CA TYR A 238 -5.23 -0.03 7.30
C TYR A 238 -5.71 1.41 7.50
N SER A 239 -6.10 1.78 8.72
CA SER A 239 -6.45 3.16 9.04
C SER A 239 -5.67 3.62 10.27
N CYS A 240 -5.06 4.81 10.21
CA CYS A 240 -4.30 5.37 11.33
C CYS A 240 -4.46 6.90 11.42
N ARG A 241 -4.18 7.49 12.58
CA ARG A 241 -4.09 8.95 12.69
C ARG A 241 -2.84 9.45 11.98
N CYS A 242 -2.82 10.74 11.65
CA CYS A 242 -1.71 11.38 10.97
C CYS A 242 -1.26 12.64 11.69
N TYR A 243 0.02 12.96 11.56
CA TYR A 243 0.54 14.28 11.89
C TYR A 243 0.71 15.11 10.62
N ALA A 244 0.38 16.39 10.72
CA ALA A 244 0.83 17.42 9.79
C ALA A 244 2.01 18.18 10.41
N LEU A 245 3.22 17.99 9.87
CA LEU A 245 4.38 18.80 10.22
C LEU A 245 4.37 20.10 9.41
N GLN A 246 4.17 21.21 10.10
CA GLN A 246 4.02 22.52 9.47
C GLN A 246 5.36 23.20 9.23
N TYR A 247 5.50 23.77 8.04
CA TYR A 247 6.67 24.48 7.57
C TYR A 247 6.29 25.87 7.07
N SER A 248 7.06 26.89 7.46
CA SER A 248 6.87 28.27 7.06
C SER A 248 8.12 28.83 6.41
N GLU A 249 7.95 29.45 5.25
CA GLU A 249 9.01 30.16 4.54
C GLU A 249 8.46 31.48 4.00
N GLY A 250 8.79 32.57 4.68
CA GLY A 250 8.26 33.89 4.34
C GLY A 250 6.75 33.99 4.58
N LEU A 251 5.98 34.12 3.50
CA LEU A 251 4.50 34.19 3.55
C LEU A 251 3.83 32.86 3.18
N ASP A 252 4.61 31.88 2.73
CA ASP A 252 4.08 30.59 2.31
C ASP A 252 4.10 29.61 3.49
N GLU A 253 3.01 28.86 3.63
CA GLU A 253 2.85 27.82 4.64
C GLU A 253 2.62 26.46 3.96
N PHE A 254 3.42 25.50 4.36
CA PHE A 254 3.40 24.13 3.88
C PHE A 254 3.19 23.14 5.02
N GLU A 255 2.81 21.92 4.67
CA GLU A 255 2.75 20.80 5.60
C GLU A 255 3.26 19.51 4.94
N ILE A 256 3.81 18.63 5.78
CA ILE A 256 4.10 17.25 5.43
C ILE A 256 3.17 16.37 6.28
N VAL A 257 2.33 15.58 5.61
CA VAL A 257 1.39 14.68 6.29
C VAL A 257 1.99 13.28 6.30
N PHE A 258 2.05 12.65 7.47
CA PHE A 258 2.63 11.32 7.65
C PHE A 258 1.91 10.54 8.76
N ALA A 259 2.06 9.22 8.77
CA ALA A 259 1.37 8.34 9.71
C ALA A 259 1.86 8.57 11.16
N GLU A 260 0.96 8.49 12.15
CA GLU A 260 1.26 8.82 13.56
C GLU A 260 2.49 8.07 14.09
N TYR A 261 2.67 6.82 13.67
CA TYR A 261 3.77 5.97 14.09
C TYR A 261 5.15 6.43 13.60
N GLU A 262 5.23 7.35 12.65
CA GLU A 262 6.49 7.91 12.15
C GLU A 262 6.96 9.12 12.95
N LEU A 263 6.14 9.67 13.85
CA LEU A 263 6.51 10.83 14.66
C LEU A 263 7.88 10.69 15.34
N PRO A 264 8.26 9.54 15.94
CA PRO A 264 9.58 9.40 16.55
C PRO A 264 10.73 9.66 15.58
N ILE A 265 10.64 9.17 14.34
CA ILE A 265 11.67 9.35 13.30
C ILE A 265 11.76 10.83 12.90
N PHE A 266 10.60 11.48 12.71
CA PHE A 266 10.58 12.91 12.39
C PHE A 266 11.18 13.75 13.53
N LYS A 267 10.88 13.43 14.79
CA LYS A 267 11.39 14.16 15.96
C LYS A 267 12.89 14.00 16.20
N GLU A 268 13.50 12.93 15.69
CA GLU A 268 14.96 12.78 15.72
C GLU A 268 15.66 13.83 14.84
N ILE A 269 14.97 14.37 13.82
CA ILE A 269 15.52 15.35 12.88
C ILE A 269 14.99 16.75 13.17
N VAL A 270 13.69 16.89 13.38
CA VAL A 270 12.97 18.15 13.58
C VAL A 270 12.32 18.17 14.96
N ASP A 271 12.98 18.75 15.95
CA ASP A 271 12.42 18.84 17.32
C ASP A 271 11.60 20.11 17.51
N VAL A 272 10.34 20.07 17.08
CA VAL A 272 9.35 21.15 17.26
C VAL A 272 8.17 20.71 18.14
N PRO A 273 7.39 21.64 18.72
CA PRO A 273 6.25 21.30 19.57
C PRO A 273 5.22 20.42 18.88
N VAL A 274 4.51 19.61 19.68
CA VAL A 274 3.41 18.76 19.23
C VAL A 274 2.10 19.31 19.78
N GLU A 275 1.11 19.47 18.91
CA GLU A 275 -0.22 19.99 19.20
C GLU A 275 -1.29 19.03 18.67
N GLU A 276 -2.50 19.13 19.23
CA GLU A 276 -3.69 18.46 18.71
C GLU A 276 -4.57 19.48 17.99
N GLU A 277 -5.21 19.06 16.90
CA GLU A 277 -6.19 19.88 16.15
C GLU A 277 -7.46 20.20 16.94
#